data_AF-A0AAW1Q6X9-F1
#
_entry.id   AF-A0AAW1Q6X9-F1
#
_cell.length_a   1.000
_cell.length_b   1.000
_cell.length_c   1.000
_cell.angle_alpha   90.00
_cell.angle_beta   90.00
_cell.angle_gamma   90.00
#
_symmetry.space_group_name_H-M   'P 1'
#
loop_
_entity.id
_entity.type
_entity.pdbx_description
1 polymer ?
#
loop_
_entity_poly.entity_id
_entity_poly.type
_entity_poly.pdbx_seq_one_letter_code
_entity_poly.pdbx_strand_id
1 'polypeptide(L)'
;MFGKPNLPVMLLLFLVLGGYAFFLQHKLSSEEPRRGFVTSQEQPNELGTQFARAQVVESASEEEVQLIKRTEELAKQVGALAHALENRKMKLQLPHTVQAAAVHDQPQQASSQQQLQQQAEQLQQQTAMVTPAAVAVAGQEQDAIASKPVLGLNGPVSEAEWGRRRQDVKAAMKHAWDAYVTYAWGFDELMPLTRRGKNSFGGLGATVLDALDTLWLMDLKDDFRRARDWVANDLNFDKMFDASVFETTIRVVGGMLSAFEFSGDNMFVKRAQELCDRLLHAFDTPTGIPFNILNLHTLVAKNPTWTMRSSTLSEFGTEQLEFIKLSEKSGNPVYADKTINVIKYLYNNHADKGMLPLFLNPEDGQFTTTHKSLGAMGDSYYEYLLKTWIMTGKKDDMYRAMWEKSMDEVLETVVFTSSGGFKYIADLDRGLVHHKMDHLACFAPAMFALGVHHRAVTGTKAEQYMELAKDLTYTCWQMYARQPTGLSPEFVTFENGAEMDSGANHNLQRPETLEALFVLWRTTGDSKYREWGWEIFQSIEKWCRVEDGYVGLKDVRQVPPQQDDTQQSFFLAESLKYLYLLFGPNDIISLDEWVLNTEAHPLRILSGSQTTRRK
;
A
#
# COMPACT_ATOMS: atom_id res chain seq x y z
N MET A 1 28.39 12.81 35.45
CA MET A 1 27.42 13.71 36.12
C MET A 1 26.17 12.91 36.47
N PHE A 2 26.15 12.24 37.62
CA PHE A 2 24.89 11.67 38.14
C PHE A 2 24.66 12.27 39.52
N GLY A 3 23.62 13.11 39.63
CA GLY A 3 23.16 13.64 40.91
C GLY A 3 22.57 12.54 41.80
N LYS A 4 22.28 12.89 43.06
CA LYS A 4 21.74 11.97 44.08
C LYS A 4 20.60 11.11 43.51
N PRO A 5 20.60 9.78 43.75
CA PRO A 5 19.63 8.87 43.14
C PRO A 5 18.21 9.22 43.60
N ASN A 6 17.31 9.42 42.63
CA ASN A 6 15.89 9.65 42.85
C ASN A 6 15.06 8.65 42.03
N LEU A 7 13.76 8.52 42.34
CA LEU A 7 12.86 7.54 41.71
C LEU A 7 12.88 7.58 40.16
N PRO A 8 12.91 8.75 39.48
CA PRO A 8 13.06 8.83 38.03
C PRO A 8 14.33 8.15 37.49
N VAL A 9 15.47 8.32 38.16
CA VAL A 9 16.74 7.71 37.76
C VAL A 9 16.68 6.19 37.91
N MET A 10 16.03 5.68 38.95
CA MET A 10 15.89 4.23 39.16
C MET A 10 14.92 3.58 38.18
N LEU A 11 13.81 4.25 37.84
CA LEU A 11 12.88 3.77 36.81
C LEU A 11 13.54 3.73 35.43
N LEU A 12 14.36 4.73 35.10
CA LEU A 12 15.12 4.74 33.85
C LEU A 12 16.12 3.57 33.80
N LEU A 13 16.85 3.33 34.89
CA LEU A 13 17.78 2.20 34.99
C LEU A 13 17.07 0.85 34.90
N PHE A 14 15.88 0.71 35.51
CA PHE A 14 15.06 -0.49 35.41
C PHE A 14 14.61 -0.78 33.98
N LEU A 15 14.13 0.25 33.26
CA LEU A 15 13.69 0.11 31.87
C LEU A 15 14.85 -0.27 30.94
N VAL A 16 16.03 0.35 31.15
CA VAL A 16 17.24 0.05 30.36
C VAL A 16 17.71 -1.40 30.61
N LEU A 17 17.81 -1.82 31.88
CA LEU A 17 18.26 -3.17 32.22
C LEU A 17 17.22 -4.25 31.84
N GLY A 18 15.93 -3.96 32.02
CA GLY A 18 14.83 -4.87 31.67
C GLY A 18 14.68 -5.05 30.16
N GLY A 19 14.78 -3.96 29.39
CA GLY A 19 14.80 -4.02 27.93
C GLY A 19 16.00 -4.80 27.39
N TYR A 20 17.18 -4.62 28.01
CA TYR A 20 18.39 -5.34 27.63
C TYR A 20 18.35 -6.84 27.99
N ALA A 21 17.86 -7.20 29.17
CA ALA A 21 17.67 -8.60 29.55
C ALA A 21 16.68 -9.32 28.63
N PHE A 22 15.56 -8.67 28.29
CA PHE A 22 14.58 -9.17 27.34
C PHE A 22 15.19 -9.38 25.94
N PHE A 23 16.00 -8.42 25.47
CA PHE A 23 16.69 -8.50 24.20
C PHE A 23 17.69 -9.68 24.13
N LEU A 24 18.51 -9.87 25.17
CA LEU A 24 19.46 -10.99 25.22
C LEU A 24 18.77 -12.36 25.38
N GLN A 25 17.65 -12.43 26.09
CA GLN A 25 16.87 -13.65 26.24
C GLN A 25 16.15 -14.04 24.93
N HIS A 26 15.74 -13.05 24.13
CA HIS A 26 15.20 -13.26 22.79
C HIS A 26 16.28 -13.80 21.82
N LYS A 27 17.51 -13.27 21.89
CA LYS A 27 18.66 -13.78 21.12
C LYS A 27 18.93 -15.26 21.39
N LEU A 28 18.99 -15.67 22.67
CA LEU A 28 19.16 -17.09 23.07
C LEU A 28 18.02 -18.01 22.61
N SER A 29 16.77 -17.55 22.62
CA SER A 29 15.64 -18.38 22.18
C SER A 29 15.55 -18.54 20.66
N SER A 30 16.12 -17.59 19.90
CA SER A 30 16.24 -17.67 18.45
C SER A 30 17.34 -18.64 17.95
N GLU A 31 18.25 -19.08 18.84
CA GLU A 31 19.39 -19.96 18.53
C GLU A 31 19.21 -21.43 19.00
N GLU A 32 18.06 -21.82 19.60
CA GLU A 32 17.85 -23.22 19.98
C GLU A 32 17.73 -24.15 18.75
N PRO A 33 18.54 -25.22 18.63
CA PRO A 33 18.34 -26.23 17.61
C PRO A 33 17.11 -27.08 17.97
N ARG A 34 16.17 -27.18 17.02
CA ARG A 34 15.02 -28.10 17.01
C ARG A 34 15.39 -29.46 17.64
N ARG A 35 14.87 -29.77 18.83
CA ARG A 35 14.88 -31.13 19.38
C ARG A 35 13.89 -31.99 18.59
N GLY A 36 14.38 -32.63 17.54
CA GLY A 36 13.68 -33.71 16.84
C GLY A 36 13.78 -35.02 17.62
N PHE A 37 12.64 -35.72 17.76
CA PHE A 37 12.59 -37.09 18.25
C PHE A 37 13.35 -38.03 17.29
N VAL A 38 14.26 -38.83 17.86
CA VAL A 38 15.01 -39.89 17.18
C VAL A 38 14.09 -41.12 17.02
N THR A 39 13.96 -41.64 15.80
CA THR A 39 13.73 -43.09 15.59
C THR A 39 14.57 -43.65 14.44
N SER A 40 15.44 -44.59 14.84
CA SER A 40 16.00 -45.77 14.15
C SER A 40 16.73 -45.70 12.79
N GLN A 41 18.05 -45.95 12.92
CA GLN A 41 18.90 -46.92 12.20
C GLN A 41 19.50 -46.58 10.82
N GLU A 42 20.85 -46.56 10.85
CA GLU A 42 21.84 -46.43 9.78
C GLU A 42 21.98 -47.72 8.93
N GLN A 43 22.33 -47.60 7.64
CA GLN A 43 23.70 -47.84 7.12
C GLN A 43 23.80 -47.70 5.57
N PRO A 44 25.02 -47.53 4.98
CA PRO A 44 25.31 -46.52 3.95
C PRO A 44 25.69 -47.07 2.56
N ASN A 45 25.80 -46.20 1.55
CA ASN A 45 26.78 -46.30 0.46
C ASN A 45 27.01 -44.94 -0.26
N GLU A 46 28.24 -44.77 -0.76
CA GLU A 46 28.96 -43.54 -1.12
C GLU A 46 28.79 -43.03 -2.59
N LEU A 47 29.45 -41.88 -2.84
CA LEU A 47 29.61 -41.06 -4.07
C LEU A 47 28.42 -40.16 -4.47
N GLY A 48 28.49 -38.83 -4.56
CA GLY A 48 29.57 -37.86 -4.39
C GLY A 48 29.23 -36.60 -5.19
N THR A 49 28.90 -35.48 -4.53
CA THR A 49 29.07 -34.12 -5.09
C THR A 49 29.06 -33.09 -3.95
N GLN A 50 30.13 -32.29 -3.88
CA GLN A 50 30.39 -31.30 -2.85
C GLN A 50 29.42 -30.11 -2.94
N PHE A 51 28.67 -29.85 -1.87
CA PHE A 51 28.20 -28.51 -1.53
C PHE A 51 28.90 -28.09 -0.23
N ALA A 52 29.75 -27.06 -0.33
CA ALA A 52 30.31 -26.40 0.85
C ALA A 52 29.17 -25.67 1.59
N ARG A 53 28.66 -26.32 2.64
CA ARG A 53 27.74 -25.72 3.60
C ARG A 53 28.62 -25.05 4.66
N ALA A 54 28.79 -23.74 4.60
CA ALA A 54 29.30 -22.98 5.73
C ALA A 54 28.22 -23.00 6.81
N GLN A 55 28.30 -23.95 7.74
CA GLN A 55 27.66 -23.86 9.04
C GLN A 55 28.69 -23.27 10.01
N VAL A 56 28.47 -22.02 10.41
CA VAL A 56 28.92 -21.55 11.72
C VAL A 56 27.64 -21.07 12.40
N VAL A 57 27.10 -21.90 13.29
CA VAL A 57 26.16 -21.46 14.32
C VAL A 57 27.03 -21.43 15.57
N GLU A 58 27.48 -20.24 15.96
CA GLU A 58 28.11 -20.06 17.27
C GLU A 58 27.02 -20.17 18.32
N SER A 59 27.13 -21.16 19.20
CA SER A 59 26.34 -21.22 20.42
C SER A 59 26.80 -20.12 21.38
N ALA A 60 25.87 -19.41 22.03
CA ALA A 60 26.19 -18.43 23.07
C ALA A 60 27.21 -18.98 24.09
N SER A 61 28.25 -18.19 24.35
CA SER A 61 29.33 -18.54 25.27
C SER A 61 28.83 -18.60 26.73
N GLU A 62 29.47 -19.41 27.59
CA GLU A 62 29.12 -19.47 29.02
C GLU A 62 29.19 -18.08 29.70
N GLU A 63 30.05 -17.19 29.19
CA GLU A 63 30.20 -15.82 29.68
C GLU A 63 28.97 -14.95 29.36
N GLU A 64 28.38 -15.09 28.17
CA GLU A 64 27.16 -14.38 27.78
C GLU A 64 25.95 -14.83 28.60
N VAL A 65 25.80 -16.14 28.83
CA VAL A 65 24.74 -16.68 29.69
C VAL A 65 24.87 -16.19 31.14
N GLN A 66 26.10 -16.05 31.65
CA GLN A 66 26.32 -15.47 32.97
C GLN A 66 26.04 -13.97 33.01
N LEU A 67 26.37 -13.23 31.96
CA LEU A 67 26.08 -11.80 31.85
C LEU A 67 24.57 -11.52 31.84
N ILE A 68 23.79 -12.35 31.15
CA ILE A 68 22.32 -12.28 31.10
C ILE A 68 21.73 -12.45 32.49
N LYS A 69 22.11 -13.53 33.18
CA LYS A 69 21.63 -13.81 34.55
C LYS A 69 21.96 -12.67 35.50
N ARG A 70 23.18 -12.12 35.42
CA ARG A 70 23.58 -10.97 36.26
C ARG A 70 22.77 -9.72 35.94
N THR A 71 22.45 -9.47 34.67
CA THR A 71 21.68 -8.29 34.25
C THR A 71 20.21 -8.41 34.67
N GLU A 72 19.60 -9.58 34.53
CA GLU A 72 18.24 -9.87 35.01
C GLU A 72 18.12 -9.71 36.53
N GLU A 73 19.09 -10.24 37.28
CA GLU A 73 19.14 -10.12 38.74
C GLU A 73 19.24 -8.64 39.16
N LEU A 74 20.09 -7.87 38.46
CA LEU A 74 20.26 -6.44 38.72
C LEU A 74 19.00 -5.64 38.37
N ALA A 75 18.34 -5.96 37.26
CA ALA A 75 17.05 -5.36 36.90
C ALA A 75 15.99 -5.59 37.99
N LYS A 76 15.87 -6.83 38.50
CA LYS A 76 14.95 -7.16 39.59
C LYS A 76 15.26 -6.35 40.86
N GLN A 77 16.54 -6.20 41.22
CA GLN A 77 16.95 -5.44 42.39
C GLN A 77 16.66 -3.94 42.25
N VAL A 78 16.91 -3.35 41.08
CA VAL A 78 16.59 -1.93 40.79
C VAL A 78 15.07 -1.70 40.80
N GLY A 79 14.29 -2.61 40.21
CA GLY A 79 12.82 -2.54 40.20
C GLY A 79 12.23 -2.64 41.62
N ALA A 80 12.72 -3.56 42.44
CA ALA A 80 12.29 -3.69 43.83
C ALA A 80 12.60 -2.42 44.65
N LEU A 81 13.77 -1.81 44.42
CA LEU A 81 14.15 -0.56 45.09
C LEU A 81 13.29 0.63 44.62
N ALA A 82 13.00 0.73 43.32
CA ALA A 82 12.11 1.75 42.78
C ALA A 82 10.70 1.65 43.41
N HIS A 83 10.16 0.43 43.50
CA HIS A 83 8.87 0.18 44.12
C HIS A 83 8.86 0.51 45.62
N ALA A 84 9.96 0.25 46.34
CA ALA A 84 10.11 0.63 47.75
C ALA A 84 10.15 2.16 47.95
N LEU A 85 10.83 2.88 47.05
CA LEU A 85 10.88 4.35 47.06
C LEU A 85 9.53 4.99 46.75
N GLU A 86 8.77 4.42 45.81
CA GLU A 86 7.44 4.90 45.42
C GLU A 86 6.38 4.67 46.51
N ASN A 87 6.35 3.47 47.11
CA ASN A 87 5.48 3.17 48.25
C ASN A 87 5.72 4.10 49.44
N ARG A 88 6.97 4.55 49.64
CA ARG A 88 7.32 5.51 50.70
C ARG A 88 6.88 6.93 50.36
N LYS A 89 6.96 7.35 49.08
CA LYS A 89 6.45 8.64 48.61
C LYS A 89 4.93 8.75 48.82
N MET A 90 4.19 7.66 48.58
CA MET A 90 2.75 7.58 48.89
C MET A 90 2.46 7.70 50.40
N LYS A 91 3.25 7.05 51.27
CA LYS A 91 3.08 7.17 52.73
C LYS A 91 3.32 8.59 53.27
N LEU A 92 4.15 9.40 52.60
CA LEU A 92 4.43 10.79 52.96
C LEU A 92 3.37 11.80 52.45
N GLN A 93 2.46 11.38 51.57
CA GLN A 93 1.43 12.24 50.95
C GLN A 93 0.01 12.05 51.53
N LEU A 94 -0.13 11.29 52.62
CA LEU A 94 -1.42 11.09 53.30
C LEU A 94 -1.89 12.38 54.05
N PRO A 95 -3.21 12.71 54.06
CA PRO A 95 -3.74 13.93 54.68
C PRO A 95 -3.52 14.02 56.21
N HIS A 96 -3.45 15.25 56.73
CA HIS A 96 -3.10 15.61 58.12
C HIS A 96 -3.95 14.98 59.25
N THR A 97 -5.04 14.28 58.94
CA THR A 97 -5.92 13.64 59.94
C THR A 97 -5.48 12.25 60.40
N VAL A 98 -4.42 11.66 59.83
CA VAL A 98 -3.86 10.35 60.29
C VAL A 98 -2.50 10.51 60.99
N GLN A 99 -1.88 11.69 61.00
CA GLN A 99 -0.54 11.89 61.56
C GLN A 99 -0.47 11.98 63.10
N ALA A 100 -1.61 12.04 63.80
CA ALA A 100 -1.65 12.20 65.25
C ALA A 100 -1.26 10.94 66.07
N ALA A 101 -1.01 9.79 65.43
CA ALA A 101 -0.59 8.56 66.12
C ALA A 101 0.88 8.15 65.91
N ALA A 102 1.70 8.96 65.22
CA ALA A 102 3.06 8.56 64.80
C ALA A 102 4.19 9.40 65.43
N VAL A 103 4.03 9.88 66.66
CA VAL A 103 5.07 10.69 67.34
C VAL A 103 6.13 9.82 68.06
N HIS A 104 6.04 8.49 68.00
CA HIS A 104 7.00 7.61 68.70
C HIS A 104 8.07 6.89 67.84
N ASP A 105 8.20 7.18 66.53
CA ASP A 105 9.06 6.39 65.63
C ASP A 105 10.08 7.20 64.78
N GLN A 106 10.42 8.42 65.17
CA GLN A 106 11.36 9.24 64.40
C GLN A 106 12.81 8.72 64.29
N PRO A 107 13.40 8.02 65.29
CA PRO A 107 14.78 7.51 65.16
C PRO A 107 14.92 6.34 64.17
N GLN A 108 13.90 5.48 64.03
CA GLN A 108 13.94 4.32 63.11
C GLN A 108 13.69 4.70 61.65
N GLN A 109 12.97 5.80 61.39
CA GLN A 109 12.66 6.23 60.02
C GLN A 109 13.84 6.92 59.31
N ALA A 110 14.73 7.59 60.04
CA ALA A 110 15.93 8.23 59.46
C ALA A 110 17.01 7.21 59.05
N SER A 111 17.21 6.12 59.81
CA SER A 111 18.21 5.09 59.48
C SER A 111 17.84 4.29 58.22
N SER A 112 16.54 4.01 58.03
CA SER A 112 16.04 3.31 56.83
C SER A 112 16.22 4.11 55.53
N GLN A 113 16.22 5.45 55.60
CA GLN A 113 16.41 6.30 54.42
C GLN A 113 17.88 6.34 53.99
N GLN A 114 18.80 6.41 54.95
CA GLN A 114 20.23 6.29 54.67
C GLN A 114 20.59 4.90 54.11
N GLN A 115 19.95 3.83 54.59
CA GLN A 115 20.15 2.48 54.05
C GLN A 115 19.67 2.34 52.60
N LEU A 116 18.45 2.82 52.28
CA LEU A 116 17.93 2.80 50.90
C LEU A 116 18.79 3.64 49.94
N GLN A 117 19.37 4.74 50.44
CA GLN A 117 20.20 5.63 49.65
C GLN A 117 21.61 5.04 49.41
N GLN A 118 22.19 4.36 50.40
CA GLN A 118 23.41 3.58 50.22
C GLN A 118 23.21 2.39 49.27
N GLN A 119 22.07 1.72 49.36
CA GLN A 119 21.70 0.62 48.45
C GLN A 119 21.49 1.11 47.02
N ALA A 120 20.88 2.29 46.84
CA ALA A 120 20.75 2.98 45.56
C ALA A 120 22.11 3.30 44.93
N GLU A 121 23.04 3.86 45.70
CA GLU A 121 24.38 4.21 45.21
C GLU A 121 25.20 2.97 44.83
N GLN A 122 25.11 1.88 45.61
CA GLN A 122 25.75 0.61 45.27
C GLN A 122 25.20 -0.02 43.99
N LEU A 123 23.88 -0.05 43.80
CA LEU A 123 23.26 -0.59 42.59
C LEU A 123 23.59 0.26 41.35
N GLN A 124 23.70 1.58 41.51
CA GLN A 124 24.10 2.48 40.42
C GLN A 124 25.56 2.25 40.00
N GLN A 125 26.46 1.98 40.95
CA GLN A 125 27.85 1.61 40.67
C GLN A 125 27.97 0.24 40.00
N GLN A 126 27.21 -0.76 40.45
CA GLN A 126 27.16 -2.07 39.81
C GLN A 126 26.60 -2.01 38.39
N THR A 127 25.59 -1.16 38.15
CA THR A 127 25.01 -0.95 36.81
C THR A 127 26.01 -0.26 35.87
N ALA A 128 26.82 0.66 36.38
CA ALA A 128 27.88 1.35 35.62
C ALA A 128 29.03 0.43 35.18
N MET A 129 29.21 -0.74 35.82
CA MET A 129 30.21 -1.72 35.43
C MET A 129 29.74 -2.69 34.34
N VAL A 130 28.42 -2.90 34.20
CA VAL A 130 27.82 -3.80 33.21
C VAL A 130 27.53 -3.08 31.88
N THR A 131 27.27 -1.76 31.94
CA THR A 131 26.90 -0.93 30.79
C THR A 131 27.98 -0.82 29.70
N PRO A 132 29.29 -0.67 29.96
CA PRO A 132 30.30 -0.58 28.91
C PRO A 132 30.47 -1.87 28.09
N ALA A 133 30.38 -3.03 28.75
CA ALA A 133 30.41 -4.33 28.07
C ALA A 133 29.13 -4.58 27.27
N ALA A 134 27.97 -4.18 27.81
CA ALA A 134 26.68 -4.25 27.12
C ALA A 134 26.60 -3.33 25.89
N VAL A 135 27.18 -2.13 25.97
CA VAL A 135 27.24 -1.17 24.85
C VAL A 135 28.23 -1.62 23.77
N ALA A 136 29.31 -2.31 24.12
CA ALA A 136 30.24 -2.88 23.14
C ALA A 136 29.60 -4.03 22.33
N VAL A 137 28.80 -4.89 22.97
CA VAL A 137 28.05 -5.97 22.29
C VAL A 137 26.90 -5.40 21.45
N ALA A 138 26.17 -4.39 21.96
CA ALA A 138 25.11 -3.71 21.20
C ALA A 138 25.65 -2.89 20.01
N GLY A 139 26.84 -2.31 20.12
CA GLY A 139 27.51 -1.59 19.04
C GLY A 139 27.97 -2.52 17.90
N GLN A 140 28.32 -3.77 18.21
CA GLN A 140 28.64 -4.78 17.20
C GLN A 140 27.38 -5.35 16.50
N GLU A 141 26.18 -5.22 17.10
CA GLU A 141 24.91 -5.67 16.52
C GLU A 141 24.05 -4.58 15.88
N GLN A 142 24.28 -3.29 16.13
CA GLN A 142 23.69 -2.24 15.27
C GLN A 142 24.20 -2.36 13.83
N ASP A 143 25.45 -2.79 13.67
CA ASP A 143 26.03 -3.15 12.37
C ASP A 143 25.52 -4.51 11.85
N ALA A 144 24.98 -5.39 12.71
CA ALA A 144 24.50 -6.74 12.34
C ALA A 144 22.98 -6.84 12.11
N ILE A 145 22.15 -6.01 12.76
CA ILE A 145 20.70 -5.91 12.51
C ILE A 145 20.43 -5.03 11.28
N ALA A 146 21.32 -4.08 10.97
CA ALA A 146 21.44 -3.48 9.65
C ALA A 146 21.92 -4.48 8.57
N SER A 147 22.35 -5.69 8.97
CA SER A 147 22.84 -6.74 8.10
C SER A 147 22.10 -8.08 8.24
N LYS A 148 20.77 -8.06 8.42
CA LYS A 148 20.00 -9.15 7.78
C LYS A 148 20.33 -9.03 6.28
N PRO A 149 20.74 -10.12 5.61
CA PRO A 149 21.08 -10.01 4.21
C PRO A 149 19.84 -9.52 3.48
N VAL A 150 19.87 -8.27 3.03
CA VAL A 150 19.24 -7.90 1.76
C VAL A 150 19.68 -9.01 0.81
N LEU A 151 18.71 -9.73 0.26
CA LEU A 151 18.95 -10.81 -0.68
C LEU A 151 19.88 -10.30 -1.78
N GLY A 152 21.18 -10.61 -1.66
CA GLY A 152 22.24 -10.35 -2.62
C GLY A 152 22.68 -8.89 -2.75
N LEU A 153 23.78 -8.54 -2.08
CA LEU A 153 24.82 -7.71 -2.72
C LEU A 153 25.48 -8.53 -3.83
N ASN A 154 24.72 -8.86 -4.87
CA ASN A 154 25.30 -8.96 -6.20
C ASN A 154 25.54 -7.52 -6.65
N GLY A 155 26.58 -7.27 -7.44
CA GLY A 155 26.75 -5.97 -8.10
C GLY A 155 25.46 -5.56 -8.85
N PRO A 156 25.39 -4.31 -9.38
CA PRO A 156 24.20 -3.81 -10.05
C PRO A 156 23.61 -4.86 -10.98
N VAL A 157 22.33 -5.20 -10.76
CA VAL A 157 21.63 -6.23 -11.53
C VAL A 157 21.68 -5.85 -13.01
N SER A 158 22.25 -6.75 -13.81
CA SER A 158 22.42 -6.52 -15.24
C SER A 158 21.07 -6.38 -15.95
N GLU A 159 21.01 -5.62 -17.04
CA GLU A 159 19.81 -5.50 -17.87
C GLU A 159 19.34 -6.86 -18.44
N ALA A 160 20.26 -7.82 -18.62
CA ALA A 160 19.90 -9.20 -18.98
C ALA A 160 19.09 -9.89 -17.87
N GLU A 161 19.43 -9.66 -16.61
CA GLU A 161 18.70 -10.21 -15.46
C GLU A 161 17.35 -9.52 -15.27
N TRP A 162 17.25 -8.20 -15.49
CA TRP A 162 15.95 -7.52 -15.56
C TRP A 162 15.08 -8.07 -16.70
N GLY A 163 15.68 -8.32 -17.86
CA GLY A 163 15.03 -9.01 -18.98
C GLY A 163 14.50 -10.39 -18.59
N ARG A 164 15.26 -11.18 -17.82
CA ARG A 164 14.83 -12.48 -17.30
C ARG A 164 13.63 -12.33 -16.33
N ARG A 165 13.73 -11.45 -15.33
CA ARG A 165 12.65 -11.17 -14.37
C ARG A 165 11.37 -10.71 -15.07
N ARG A 166 11.49 -9.91 -16.12
CA ARG A 166 10.37 -9.51 -16.98
C ARG A 166 9.72 -10.71 -17.70
N GLN A 167 10.50 -11.70 -18.16
CA GLN A 167 9.95 -12.92 -18.74
C GLN A 167 9.23 -13.79 -17.70
N ASP A 168 9.72 -13.83 -16.45
CA ASP A 168 9.03 -14.54 -15.36
C ASP A 168 7.64 -13.95 -15.10
N VAL A 169 7.51 -12.62 -15.12
CA VAL A 169 6.20 -11.93 -15.02
C VAL A 169 5.30 -12.27 -16.21
N LYS A 170 5.83 -12.30 -17.44
CA LYS A 170 5.07 -12.76 -18.62
C LYS A 170 4.60 -14.22 -18.45
N ALA A 171 5.42 -15.09 -17.87
CA ALA A 171 5.05 -16.47 -17.60
C ALA A 171 3.93 -16.57 -16.54
N ALA A 172 3.97 -15.73 -15.50
CA ALA A 172 2.89 -15.60 -14.52
C ALA A 172 1.58 -15.12 -15.17
N MET A 173 1.64 -14.12 -16.05
CA MET A 173 0.48 -13.67 -16.83
C MET A 173 -0.12 -14.81 -17.66
N LYS A 174 0.74 -15.57 -18.37
CA LYS A 174 0.27 -16.71 -19.17
C LYS A 174 -0.38 -17.79 -18.31
N HIS A 175 0.17 -18.09 -17.13
CA HIS A 175 -0.42 -19.02 -16.16
C HIS A 175 -1.81 -18.56 -15.68
N ALA A 176 -1.92 -17.30 -15.26
CA ALA A 176 -3.18 -16.72 -14.80
C ALA A 176 -4.25 -16.69 -15.91
N TRP A 177 -3.84 -16.31 -17.13
CA TRP A 177 -4.70 -16.22 -18.29
C TRP A 177 -5.19 -17.58 -18.79
N ASP A 178 -4.30 -18.57 -18.90
CA ASP A 178 -4.66 -19.91 -19.38
C ASP A 178 -5.68 -20.59 -18.45
N ALA A 179 -5.50 -20.41 -17.13
CA ALA A 179 -6.47 -20.89 -16.17
C ALA A 179 -7.83 -20.17 -16.33
N TYR A 180 -7.82 -18.84 -16.48
CA TYR A 180 -9.05 -18.08 -16.73
C TYR A 180 -9.78 -18.56 -17.99
N VAL A 181 -9.06 -18.72 -19.09
CA VAL A 181 -9.58 -19.23 -20.36
C VAL A 181 -10.17 -20.64 -20.22
N THR A 182 -9.58 -21.47 -19.36
CA THR A 182 -10.02 -22.86 -19.16
C THR A 182 -11.29 -22.94 -18.31
N TYR A 183 -11.37 -22.18 -17.22
CA TYR A 183 -12.38 -22.38 -16.18
C TYR A 183 -13.41 -21.26 -16.05
N ALA A 184 -13.15 -20.09 -16.63
CA ALA A 184 -13.94 -18.88 -16.40
C ALA A 184 -14.11 -18.01 -17.67
N TRP A 185 -13.92 -18.56 -18.87
CA TRP A 185 -14.03 -17.79 -20.12
C TRP A 185 -15.36 -17.03 -20.23
N GLY A 186 -15.28 -15.70 -20.36
CA GLY A 186 -16.43 -14.80 -20.46
C GLY A 186 -17.10 -14.43 -19.13
N PHE A 187 -16.67 -15.03 -18.00
CA PHE A 187 -17.03 -14.54 -16.66
C PHE A 187 -16.16 -13.35 -16.28
N ASP A 188 -16.61 -12.58 -15.28
CA ASP A 188 -15.83 -11.44 -14.82
C ASP A 188 -14.51 -11.82 -14.17
N GLU A 189 -14.52 -12.87 -13.34
CA GLU A 189 -13.37 -13.32 -12.55
C GLU A 189 -13.26 -14.84 -12.51
N LEU A 190 -12.06 -15.33 -12.22
CA LEU A 190 -11.78 -16.74 -11.95
C LEU A 190 -11.77 -17.00 -10.44
N MET A 191 -12.29 -18.16 -10.05
CA MET A 191 -12.09 -18.78 -8.74
C MET A 191 -11.16 -20.01 -8.89
N PRO A 192 -9.84 -19.85 -8.70
CA PRO A 192 -8.82 -20.84 -9.07
C PRO A 192 -8.92 -22.20 -8.35
N LEU A 193 -9.22 -22.20 -7.05
CA LEU A 193 -9.29 -23.42 -6.24
C LEU A 193 -10.55 -24.21 -6.57
N THR A 194 -11.66 -23.53 -6.83
CA THR A 194 -12.94 -24.16 -7.19
C THR A 194 -13.13 -24.33 -8.70
N ARG A 195 -12.19 -23.86 -9.53
CA ARG A 195 -12.19 -23.97 -11.01
C ARG A 195 -13.52 -23.51 -11.64
N ARG A 196 -14.00 -22.34 -11.22
CA ARG A 196 -15.26 -21.76 -11.73
C ARG A 196 -15.14 -20.26 -11.98
N GLY A 197 -16.01 -19.75 -12.85
CA GLY A 197 -16.17 -18.31 -13.04
C GLY A 197 -17.11 -17.67 -12.01
N LYS A 198 -16.90 -16.38 -11.75
CA LYS A 198 -17.73 -15.52 -10.90
C LYS A 198 -18.02 -14.20 -11.63
N ASN A 199 -19.26 -13.71 -11.51
CA ASN A 199 -19.69 -12.44 -12.12
C ASN A 199 -19.85 -11.35 -11.07
N SER A 200 -18.75 -10.71 -10.70
CA SER A 200 -18.72 -9.61 -9.73
C SER A 200 -19.19 -8.28 -10.32
N PHE A 201 -19.15 -8.14 -11.65
CA PHE A 201 -19.42 -6.91 -12.40
C PHE A 201 -20.56 -7.09 -13.41
N GLY A 202 -21.44 -8.07 -13.19
CA GLY A 202 -22.64 -8.29 -14.03
C GLY A 202 -22.44 -9.23 -15.22
N GLY A 203 -21.31 -9.93 -15.29
CA GLY A 203 -20.98 -10.82 -16.39
C GLY A 203 -20.72 -10.05 -17.67
N LEU A 204 -19.89 -9.02 -17.54
CA LEU A 204 -19.36 -8.19 -18.63
C LEU A 204 -18.02 -8.76 -19.16
N GLY A 205 -17.48 -9.79 -18.52
CA GLY A 205 -16.20 -10.38 -18.88
C GLY A 205 -15.04 -9.47 -18.48
N ALA A 206 -15.10 -8.89 -17.28
CA ALA A 206 -14.09 -7.95 -16.77
C ALA A 206 -12.65 -8.43 -17.01
N THR A 207 -12.29 -9.65 -16.62
CA THR A 207 -10.95 -10.20 -16.89
C THR A 207 -10.59 -10.29 -18.38
N VAL A 208 -11.54 -10.52 -19.29
CA VAL A 208 -11.25 -10.48 -20.74
C VAL A 208 -10.78 -9.09 -21.13
N LEU A 209 -11.53 -8.07 -20.73
CA LEU A 209 -11.32 -6.67 -21.12
C LEU A 209 -10.11 -6.06 -20.44
N ASP A 210 -9.97 -6.29 -19.14
CA ASP A 210 -8.86 -5.80 -18.31
C ASP A 210 -7.50 -6.39 -18.75
N ALA A 211 -7.50 -7.60 -19.33
CA ALA A 211 -6.27 -8.23 -19.78
C ALA A 211 -5.83 -7.84 -21.20
N LEU A 212 -6.70 -7.22 -22.02
CA LEU A 212 -6.43 -7.03 -23.46
C LEU A 212 -5.10 -6.31 -23.73
N ASP A 213 -4.88 -5.19 -23.06
CA ASP A 213 -3.66 -4.41 -23.24
C ASP A 213 -2.43 -5.09 -22.63
N THR A 214 -2.56 -5.79 -21.50
CA THR A 214 -1.49 -6.61 -20.92
C THR A 214 -1.07 -7.72 -21.87
N LEU A 215 -2.02 -8.46 -22.45
CA LEU A 215 -1.77 -9.49 -23.46
C LEU A 215 -1.05 -8.89 -24.67
N TRP A 216 -1.46 -7.71 -25.10
CA TRP A 216 -0.78 -7.00 -26.18
C TRP A 216 0.67 -6.63 -25.80
N LEU A 217 0.88 -5.99 -24.65
CA LEU A 217 2.19 -5.52 -24.18
C LEU A 217 3.18 -6.66 -23.96
N MET A 218 2.69 -7.81 -23.49
CA MET A 218 3.50 -8.99 -23.24
C MET A 218 3.69 -9.87 -24.47
N ASP A 219 3.28 -9.43 -25.66
CA ASP A 219 3.39 -10.19 -26.91
C ASP A 219 2.71 -11.57 -26.84
N LEU A 220 1.50 -11.60 -26.28
CA LEU A 220 0.57 -12.73 -26.27
C LEU A 220 -0.54 -12.46 -27.30
N LYS A 221 -0.13 -12.29 -28.56
CA LYS A 221 -1.02 -11.78 -29.63
C LYS A 221 -2.12 -12.75 -30.04
N ASP A 222 -1.90 -14.06 -29.92
CA ASP A 222 -2.93 -15.07 -30.17
C ASP A 222 -4.05 -14.98 -29.13
N ASP A 223 -3.67 -14.89 -27.85
CA ASP A 223 -4.59 -14.69 -26.74
C ASP A 223 -5.37 -13.37 -26.87
N PHE A 224 -4.68 -12.29 -27.24
CA PHE A 224 -5.31 -11.01 -27.56
C PHE A 224 -6.35 -11.15 -28.68
N ARG A 225 -6.02 -11.82 -29.80
CA ARG A 225 -6.96 -12.02 -30.92
C ARG A 225 -8.21 -12.77 -30.47
N ARG A 226 -8.05 -13.82 -29.67
CA ARG A 226 -9.17 -14.58 -29.12
C ARG A 226 -10.06 -13.73 -28.20
N ALA A 227 -9.46 -12.94 -27.31
CA ALA A 227 -10.18 -12.01 -26.44
C ALA A 227 -10.91 -10.92 -27.25
N ARG A 228 -10.23 -10.34 -28.25
CA ARG A 228 -10.81 -9.38 -29.19
C ARG A 228 -12.03 -9.94 -29.91
N ASP A 229 -11.96 -11.19 -30.38
CA ASP A 229 -13.08 -11.82 -31.08
C ASP A 229 -14.26 -12.08 -30.15
N TRP A 230 -14.03 -12.41 -28.88
CA TRP A 230 -15.09 -12.50 -27.88
C TRP A 230 -15.75 -11.15 -27.62
N VAL A 231 -14.98 -10.06 -27.52
CA VAL A 231 -15.53 -8.69 -27.38
C VAL A 231 -16.40 -8.33 -28.59
N ALA A 232 -16.00 -8.72 -29.79
CA ALA A 232 -16.73 -8.43 -31.01
C ALA A 232 -18.03 -9.25 -31.16
N ASN A 233 -18.01 -10.52 -30.74
CA ASN A 233 -19.06 -11.48 -31.10
C ASN A 233 -19.97 -11.89 -29.92
N ASP A 234 -19.46 -11.89 -28.69
CA ASP A 234 -20.12 -12.51 -27.53
C ASP A 234 -20.49 -11.52 -26.43
N LEU A 235 -19.76 -10.41 -26.31
CA LEU A 235 -20.03 -9.40 -25.28
C LEU A 235 -21.43 -8.81 -25.45
N ASN A 236 -22.20 -8.71 -24.36
CA ASN A 236 -23.52 -8.09 -24.33
C ASN A 236 -23.67 -7.17 -23.11
N PHE A 237 -24.01 -5.90 -23.37
CA PHE A 237 -24.22 -4.89 -22.34
C PHE A 237 -25.67 -4.84 -21.84
N ASP A 238 -26.64 -5.44 -22.53
CA ASP A 238 -28.03 -5.46 -22.09
C ASP A 238 -28.24 -6.49 -20.98
N LYS A 239 -27.98 -6.08 -19.73
CA LYS A 239 -27.96 -6.94 -18.54
C LYS A 239 -28.89 -6.38 -17.47
N MET A 240 -29.75 -7.23 -16.92
CA MET A 240 -30.53 -6.93 -15.71
C MET A 240 -29.61 -6.96 -14.48
N PHE A 241 -28.72 -5.98 -14.39
CA PHE A 241 -27.69 -5.86 -13.37
C PHE A 241 -27.45 -4.41 -13.03
N ASP A 242 -27.34 -4.13 -11.73
CA ASP A 242 -27.01 -2.83 -11.18
C ASP A 242 -25.48 -2.67 -11.18
N ALA A 243 -24.95 -2.12 -12.27
CA ALA A 243 -23.52 -1.91 -12.44
C ALA A 243 -23.04 -0.65 -11.74
N SER A 244 -21.85 -0.69 -11.13
CA SER A 244 -21.14 0.54 -10.75
C SER A 244 -20.68 1.25 -12.02
N VAL A 245 -20.99 2.53 -12.14
CA VAL A 245 -20.60 3.37 -13.28
C VAL A 245 -19.08 3.54 -13.30
N PHE A 246 -18.48 3.77 -12.13
CA PHE A 246 -17.04 3.86 -11.93
C PHE A 246 -16.32 2.58 -12.35
N GLU A 247 -16.65 1.44 -11.74
CA GLU A 247 -15.97 0.16 -12.04
C GLU A 247 -16.11 -0.24 -13.50
N THR A 248 -17.29 0.00 -14.08
CA THR A 248 -17.54 -0.28 -15.50
C THR A 248 -16.71 0.64 -16.40
N THR A 249 -16.52 1.89 -16.01
CA THR A 249 -15.74 2.86 -16.79
C THR A 249 -14.26 2.52 -16.77
N ILE A 250 -13.65 2.41 -15.58
CA ILE A 250 -12.20 2.27 -15.47
C ILE A 250 -11.72 0.92 -16.03
N ARG A 251 -12.50 -0.16 -15.88
CA ARG A 251 -12.18 -1.52 -16.33
C ARG A 251 -12.57 -1.76 -17.78
N VAL A 252 -13.88 -1.73 -18.04
CA VAL A 252 -14.44 -2.19 -19.32
C VAL A 252 -14.22 -1.15 -20.42
N VAL A 253 -14.52 0.12 -20.15
CA VAL A 253 -14.30 1.19 -21.13
C VAL A 253 -12.80 1.46 -21.28
N GLY A 254 -12.07 1.58 -20.17
CA GLY A 254 -10.61 1.73 -20.17
C GLY A 254 -9.89 0.64 -20.96
N GLY A 255 -10.19 -0.63 -20.70
CA GLY A 255 -9.61 -1.78 -21.39
C GLY A 255 -9.88 -1.78 -22.90
N MET A 256 -11.11 -1.47 -23.33
CA MET A 256 -11.43 -1.34 -24.76
C MET A 256 -10.67 -0.19 -25.42
N LEU A 257 -10.62 0.99 -24.78
CA LEU A 257 -9.94 2.15 -25.34
C LEU A 257 -8.43 1.94 -25.43
N SER A 258 -7.82 1.27 -24.44
CA SER A 258 -6.40 0.94 -24.52
C SER A 258 -6.11 -0.13 -25.57
N ALA A 259 -6.95 -1.18 -25.66
CA ALA A 259 -6.85 -2.16 -26.74
C ALA A 259 -6.94 -1.51 -28.13
N PHE A 260 -7.76 -0.47 -28.29
CA PHE A 260 -7.79 0.36 -29.50
C PHE A 260 -6.48 1.12 -29.74
N GLU A 261 -5.92 1.80 -28.74
CA GLU A 261 -4.66 2.57 -28.88
C GLU A 261 -3.47 1.70 -29.32
N PHE A 262 -3.52 0.39 -29.03
CA PHE A 262 -2.53 -0.58 -29.46
C PHE A 262 -2.83 -1.21 -30.83
N SER A 263 -4.08 -1.63 -31.07
CA SER A 263 -4.45 -2.42 -32.24
C SER A 263 -4.93 -1.60 -33.44
N GLY A 264 -5.42 -0.38 -33.20
CA GLY A 264 -6.13 0.43 -34.19
C GLY A 264 -7.50 -0.12 -34.58
N ASP A 265 -8.01 -1.16 -33.90
CA ASP A 265 -9.29 -1.77 -34.25
C ASP A 265 -10.48 -0.97 -33.73
N ASN A 266 -11.11 -0.20 -34.62
CA ASN A 266 -12.29 0.62 -34.32
C ASN A 266 -13.48 -0.16 -33.75
N MET A 267 -13.49 -1.50 -33.81
CA MET A 267 -14.49 -2.31 -33.11
C MET A 267 -14.56 -1.95 -31.62
N PHE A 268 -13.42 -1.82 -30.94
CA PHE A 268 -13.38 -1.48 -29.52
C PHE A 268 -13.99 -0.11 -29.22
N VAL A 269 -13.72 0.90 -30.06
CA VAL A 269 -14.32 2.24 -29.92
C VAL A 269 -15.84 2.15 -30.04
N LYS A 270 -16.37 1.42 -31.03
CA LYS A 270 -17.82 1.25 -31.20
C LYS A 270 -18.46 0.56 -29.99
N ARG A 271 -17.82 -0.47 -29.46
CA ARG A 271 -18.30 -1.19 -28.26
C ARG A 271 -18.24 -0.32 -27.01
N ALA A 272 -17.20 0.51 -26.87
CA ALA A 272 -17.13 1.51 -25.80
C ALA A 272 -18.26 2.55 -25.92
N GLN A 273 -18.59 3.02 -27.13
CA GLN A 273 -19.74 3.91 -27.33
C GLN A 273 -21.05 3.25 -26.92
N GLU A 274 -21.31 2.01 -27.34
CA GLU A 274 -22.55 1.29 -26.98
C GLU A 274 -22.74 1.15 -25.47
N LEU A 275 -21.67 0.96 -24.71
CA LEU A 275 -21.72 0.91 -23.25
C LEU A 275 -21.87 2.31 -22.65
N CYS A 276 -21.05 3.28 -23.06
CA CYS A 276 -21.11 4.64 -22.55
C CYS A 276 -22.46 5.31 -22.84
N ASP A 277 -23.12 5.00 -23.96
CA ASP A 277 -24.46 5.48 -24.26
C ASP A 277 -25.48 5.07 -23.17
N ARG A 278 -25.29 3.90 -22.55
CA ARG A 278 -26.06 3.48 -21.37
C ARG A 278 -25.61 4.24 -20.13
N LEU A 279 -24.30 4.30 -19.87
CA LEU A 279 -23.73 4.96 -18.68
C LEU A 279 -24.10 6.45 -18.59
N LEU A 280 -24.31 7.13 -19.72
CA LEU A 280 -24.74 8.53 -19.77
C LEU A 280 -26.01 8.82 -18.96
N HIS A 281 -26.91 7.83 -18.78
CA HIS A 281 -28.11 7.97 -17.97
C HIS A 281 -27.83 8.18 -16.48
N ALA A 282 -26.66 7.78 -15.98
CA ALA A 282 -26.27 8.04 -14.61
C ALA A 282 -26.09 9.54 -14.31
N PHE A 283 -25.77 10.33 -15.33
CA PHE A 283 -25.52 11.78 -15.24
C PHE A 283 -26.80 12.63 -15.33
N ASP A 284 -27.97 12.00 -15.39
CA ASP A 284 -29.27 12.70 -15.46
C ASP A 284 -29.69 13.17 -14.06
N THR A 285 -28.91 14.09 -13.50
CA THR A 285 -29.10 14.71 -12.18
C THR A 285 -29.10 16.24 -12.30
N PRO A 286 -29.72 16.99 -11.37
CA PRO A 286 -29.73 18.45 -11.41
C PRO A 286 -28.33 19.09 -11.44
N THR A 287 -27.34 18.48 -10.78
CA THR A 287 -25.95 18.98 -10.74
C THR A 287 -25.10 18.47 -11.91
N GLY A 288 -25.53 17.40 -12.58
CA GLY A 288 -24.73 16.65 -13.54
C GLY A 288 -23.74 15.67 -12.92
N ILE A 289 -23.63 15.62 -11.59
CA ILE A 289 -22.84 14.60 -10.88
C ILE A 289 -23.57 13.27 -11.02
N PRO A 290 -22.92 12.21 -11.54
CA PRO A 290 -23.59 10.95 -11.81
C PRO A 290 -23.97 10.21 -10.52
N PHE A 291 -25.03 9.43 -10.60
CA PHE A 291 -25.27 8.36 -9.64
C PHE A 291 -24.21 7.26 -9.79
N ASN A 292 -23.82 6.63 -8.68
CA ASN A 292 -22.81 5.56 -8.64
C ASN A 292 -23.25 4.28 -9.36
N ILE A 293 -24.55 3.98 -9.37
CA ILE A 293 -25.09 2.71 -9.88
C ILE A 293 -26.08 2.98 -11.01
N LEU A 294 -25.94 2.23 -12.10
CA LEU A 294 -26.88 2.18 -13.21
C LEU A 294 -27.29 0.73 -13.51
N ASN A 295 -28.60 0.48 -13.63
CA ASN A 295 -29.05 -0.79 -14.19
C ASN A 295 -28.84 -0.82 -15.70
N LEU A 296 -28.02 -1.74 -16.22
CA LEU A 296 -27.63 -1.71 -17.63
C LEU A 296 -28.77 -2.03 -18.60
N HIS A 297 -29.84 -2.70 -18.16
CA HIS A 297 -31.00 -2.99 -19.00
C HIS A 297 -32.11 -1.93 -18.87
N THR A 298 -32.49 -1.59 -17.64
CA THR A 298 -33.60 -0.63 -17.41
C THR A 298 -33.16 0.83 -17.52
N LEU A 299 -31.84 1.09 -17.48
CA LEU A 299 -31.22 2.42 -17.47
C LEU A 299 -31.65 3.28 -16.28
N VAL A 300 -32.16 2.66 -15.22
CA VAL A 300 -32.50 3.34 -13.98
C VAL A 300 -31.23 3.49 -13.14
N ALA A 301 -30.88 4.73 -12.82
CA ALA A 301 -29.73 5.07 -12.00
C ALA A 301 -30.13 5.33 -10.54
N LYS A 302 -29.23 5.05 -9.60
CA LYS A 302 -29.43 5.27 -8.16
C LYS A 302 -28.11 5.32 -7.39
N ASN A 303 -28.15 5.90 -6.19
CA ASN A 303 -27.09 5.74 -5.20
C ASN A 303 -27.45 4.71 -4.13
N PRO A 304 -26.45 4.05 -3.51
CA PRO A 304 -26.67 3.20 -2.35
C PRO A 304 -27.31 3.97 -1.18
N THR A 305 -28.09 3.28 -0.35
CA THR A 305 -28.72 3.91 0.82
C THR A 305 -27.72 4.23 1.92
N TRP A 306 -26.62 3.48 2.02
CA TRP A 306 -25.61 3.64 3.07
C TRP A 306 -24.74 4.89 2.88
N THR A 307 -24.64 5.43 1.66
CA THR A 307 -24.01 6.75 1.39
C THR A 307 -24.98 7.92 1.62
N MET A 308 -26.11 7.69 2.29
CA MET A 308 -27.22 8.67 2.38
C MET A 308 -27.75 9.10 0.99
N ARG A 309 -27.66 8.21 -0.01
CA ARG A 309 -27.99 8.47 -1.42
C ARG A 309 -27.07 9.50 -2.10
N SER A 310 -25.90 9.76 -1.54
CA SER A 310 -24.86 10.59 -2.17
C SER A 310 -23.97 9.77 -3.09
N SER A 311 -23.36 10.47 -4.05
CA SER A 311 -22.37 9.91 -4.96
C SER A 311 -20.98 9.99 -4.34
N THR A 312 -20.10 9.06 -4.70
CA THR A 312 -18.75 8.92 -4.11
C THR A 312 -17.73 9.74 -4.90
N LEU A 313 -16.86 10.48 -4.19
CA LEU A 313 -15.87 11.38 -4.79
C LEU A 313 -14.95 10.68 -5.79
N SER A 314 -14.36 9.55 -5.43
CA SER A 314 -13.53 8.75 -6.34
C SER A 314 -14.33 8.10 -7.47
N GLU A 315 -15.65 7.96 -7.38
CA GLU A 315 -16.44 7.35 -8.45
C GLU A 315 -16.72 8.39 -9.54
N PHE A 316 -17.40 9.50 -9.22
CA PHE A 316 -17.69 10.54 -10.22
C PHE A 316 -16.45 11.35 -10.64
N GLY A 317 -15.40 11.32 -9.81
CA GLY A 317 -14.14 12.00 -10.03
C GLY A 317 -13.17 11.25 -10.95
N THR A 318 -13.53 10.03 -11.38
CA THR A 318 -12.61 9.10 -12.03
C THR A 318 -13.25 8.43 -13.26
N GLU A 319 -13.81 9.26 -14.14
CA GLU A 319 -14.42 8.83 -15.42
C GLU A 319 -13.90 9.68 -16.60
N GLN A 320 -13.10 10.70 -16.31
CA GLN A 320 -12.74 11.77 -17.22
C GLN A 320 -11.81 11.27 -18.32
N LEU A 321 -10.80 10.45 -17.99
CA LEU A 321 -9.82 9.98 -18.97
C LEU A 321 -10.48 9.18 -20.10
N GLU A 322 -11.32 8.22 -19.72
CA GLU A 322 -12.03 7.30 -20.60
C GLU A 322 -13.02 8.05 -21.48
N PHE A 323 -13.87 8.90 -20.89
CA PHE A 323 -14.90 9.62 -21.63
C PHE A 323 -14.29 10.69 -22.56
N ILE A 324 -13.21 11.38 -22.13
CA ILE A 324 -12.49 12.32 -23.01
C ILE A 324 -11.85 11.58 -24.18
N LYS A 325 -11.21 10.44 -23.92
CA LYS A 325 -10.60 9.62 -24.96
C LYS A 325 -11.65 9.07 -25.93
N LEU A 326 -12.79 8.60 -25.42
CA LEU A 326 -13.90 8.12 -26.24
C LEU A 326 -14.42 9.23 -27.15
N SER A 327 -14.61 10.44 -26.64
CA SER A 327 -14.99 11.59 -27.47
C SER A 327 -13.95 11.91 -28.55
N GLU A 328 -12.66 11.85 -28.22
CA GLU A 328 -11.60 12.07 -29.20
C GLU A 328 -11.62 11.03 -30.33
N LYS A 329 -11.82 9.75 -30.00
CA LYS A 329 -11.81 8.66 -31.01
C LYS A 329 -13.11 8.50 -31.78
N SER A 330 -14.26 8.75 -31.14
CA SER A 330 -15.57 8.64 -31.78
C SER A 330 -15.99 9.90 -32.53
N GLY A 331 -15.43 11.07 -32.17
CA GLY A 331 -15.89 12.37 -32.65
C GLY A 331 -17.19 12.87 -32.01
N ASN A 332 -17.76 12.13 -31.03
CA ASN A 332 -18.95 12.56 -30.30
C ASN A 332 -18.55 13.29 -29.00
N PRO A 333 -18.77 14.61 -28.87
CA PRO A 333 -18.31 15.38 -27.72
C PRO A 333 -19.08 15.10 -26.43
N VAL A 334 -20.26 14.46 -26.49
CA VAL A 334 -21.14 14.30 -25.33
C VAL A 334 -20.46 13.60 -24.14
N TYR A 335 -19.59 12.63 -24.41
CA TYR A 335 -18.91 11.86 -23.36
C TYR A 335 -17.96 12.78 -22.57
N ALA A 336 -17.04 13.47 -23.26
CA ALA A 336 -16.16 14.45 -22.65
C ALA A 336 -16.92 15.57 -21.95
N ASP A 337 -17.96 16.13 -22.60
CA ASP A 337 -18.71 17.25 -22.05
C ASP A 337 -19.35 16.89 -20.69
N LYS A 338 -19.91 15.68 -20.57
CA LYS A 338 -20.53 15.21 -19.32
C LYS A 338 -19.53 15.12 -18.17
N THR A 339 -18.40 14.43 -18.36
CA THR A 339 -17.41 14.22 -17.29
C THR A 339 -16.59 15.47 -16.98
N ILE A 340 -16.33 16.35 -17.97
CA ILE A 340 -15.69 17.65 -17.74
C ILE A 340 -16.60 18.57 -16.93
N ASN A 341 -17.91 18.56 -17.20
CA ASN A 341 -18.86 19.41 -16.48
C ASN A 341 -18.97 19.04 -14.98
N VAL A 342 -18.77 17.78 -14.62
CA VAL A 342 -18.65 17.34 -13.21
C VAL A 342 -17.49 18.08 -12.52
N ILE A 343 -16.30 18.08 -13.12
CA ILE A 343 -15.14 18.74 -12.52
C ILE A 343 -15.29 20.26 -12.51
N LYS A 344 -15.85 20.85 -13.57
CA LYS A 344 -16.19 22.28 -13.59
C LYS A 344 -17.19 22.65 -12.50
N TYR A 345 -18.17 21.78 -12.22
CA TYR A 345 -19.11 22.00 -11.11
C TYR A 345 -18.36 22.09 -9.78
N LEU A 346 -17.46 21.14 -9.50
CA LEU A 346 -16.64 21.16 -8.28
C LEU A 346 -15.74 22.39 -8.22
N TYR A 347 -15.10 22.77 -9.33
CA TYR A 347 -14.28 23.98 -9.40
C TYR A 347 -15.11 25.23 -9.10
N ASN A 348 -16.24 25.41 -9.75
CA ASN A 348 -17.04 26.63 -9.59
C ASN A 348 -17.67 26.78 -8.20
N ASN A 349 -17.95 25.67 -7.50
CA ASN A 349 -18.63 25.70 -6.20
C ASN A 349 -17.69 25.45 -5.01
N HIS A 350 -16.50 24.87 -5.24
CA HIS A 350 -15.59 24.40 -4.21
C HIS A 350 -14.09 24.64 -4.52
N ALA A 351 -13.73 25.50 -5.48
CA ALA A 351 -12.32 25.83 -5.78
C ALA A 351 -11.56 26.44 -4.58
N ASP A 352 -12.26 26.95 -3.57
CA ASP A 352 -11.66 27.45 -2.33
C ASP A 352 -11.14 26.32 -1.42
N LYS A 353 -11.56 25.06 -1.64
CA LYS A 353 -11.14 23.88 -0.86
C LYS A 353 -9.97 23.14 -1.53
N GLY A 354 -9.14 22.46 -0.74
CA GLY A 354 -8.12 21.53 -1.24
C GLY A 354 -8.68 20.11 -1.30
N MET A 355 -8.51 19.33 -0.24
CA MET A 355 -9.13 18.01 -0.13
C MET A 355 -10.65 18.14 -0.01
N LEU A 356 -11.39 17.27 -0.72
CA LEU A 356 -12.84 17.26 -0.73
C LEU A 356 -13.39 16.11 0.14
N PRO A 357 -14.58 16.28 0.76
CA PRO A 357 -15.24 15.17 1.43
C PRO A 357 -15.70 14.06 0.49
N LEU A 358 -15.77 12.83 1.01
CA LEU A 358 -15.99 11.61 0.21
C LEU A 358 -17.36 11.52 -0.47
N PHE A 359 -18.40 12.17 0.06
CA PHE A 359 -19.78 12.02 -0.42
C PHE A 359 -20.44 13.35 -0.74
N LEU A 360 -21.01 13.44 -1.94
CA LEU A 360 -21.70 14.61 -2.46
C LEU A 360 -23.07 14.21 -3.00
N ASN A 361 -24.13 14.88 -2.54
CA ASN A 361 -25.50 14.61 -2.99
C ASN A 361 -25.71 15.15 -4.43
N PRO A 362 -25.97 14.29 -5.44
CA PRO A 362 -26.08 14.72 -6.83
C PRO A 362 -27.32 15.58 -7.13
N GLU A 363 -28.30 15.65 -6.21
CA GLU A 363 -29.50 16.47 -6.37
C GLU A 363 -29.28 17.95 -6.05
N ASP A 364 -28.51 18.25 -4.99
CA ASP A 364 -28.36 19.61 -4.45
C ASP A 364 -26.91 20.10 -4.35
N GLY A 365 -25.93 19.24 -4.62
CA GLY A 365 -24.52 19.58 -4.60
C GLY A 365 -23.87 19.61 -3.23
N GLN A 366 -24.59 19.24 -2.16
CA GLN A 366 -24.06 19.36 -0.81
C GLN A 366 -23.23 18.13 -0.43
N PHE A 367 -22.09 18.35 0.23
CA PHE A 367 -21.35 17.27 0.86
C PHE A 367 -22.13 16.73 2.06
N THR A 368 -22.32 15.41 2.13
CA THR A 368 -23.07 14.74 3.21
C THR A 368 -22.16 14.13 4.27
N THR A 369 -20.85 14.26 4.10
CA THR A 369 -19.82 13.87 5.05
C THR A 369 -18.76 14.95 5.16
N THR A 370 -17.94 14.88 6.21
CA THR A 370 -16.72 15.68 6.39
C THR A 370 -15.46 14.83 6.27
N HIS A 371 -15.60 13.51 6.15
CA HIS A 371 -14.48 12.58 5.99
C HIS A 371 -13.79 12.87 4.66
N LYS A 372 -12.47 12.98 4.71
CA LYS A 372 -11.56 13.11 3.57
C LYS A 372 -10.48 12.05 3.68
N SER A 373 -10.11 11.45 2.56
CA SER A 373 -9.14 10.36 2.50
C SER A 373 -8.42 10.36 1.14
N LEU A 374 -7.18 9.86 1.12
CA LEU A 374 -6.48 9.41 -0.09
C LEU A 374 -6.50 7.87 -0.20
N GLY A 375 -7.24 7.18 0.66
CA GLY A 375 -7.61 5.78 0.50
C GLY A 375 -8.97 5.67 -0.20
N ALA A 376 -9.69 4.59 0.13
CA ALA A 376 -10.95 4.25 -0.52
C ALA A 376 -11.93 5.45 -0.56
N MET A 377 -12.67 5.56 -1.66
CA MET A 377 -13.73 6.56 -1.89
C MET A 377 -13.23 7.98 -2.19
N GLY A 378 -11.92 8.25 -2.07
CA GLY A 378 -11.34 9.57 -2.32
C GLY A 378 -10.12 9.58 -3.25
N ASP A 379 -9.27 8.56 -3.14
CA ASP A 379 -8.05 8.31 -3.92
C ASP A 379 -8.03 8.87 -5.36
N SER A 380 -8.70 8.19 -6.29
CA SER A 380 -8.51 8.34 -7.73
C SER A 380 -9.10 9.63 -8.30
N TYR A 381 -9.94 10.34 -7.55
CA TYR A 381 -10.32 11.72 -7.90
C TYR A 381 -9.08 12.62 -8.00
N TYR A 382 -8.19 12.54 -7.00
CA TYR A 382 -6.96 13.35 -6.99
C TYR A 382 -6.01 12.90 -8.10
N GLU A 383 -5.94 11.59 -8.33
CA GLU A 383 -5.18 10.98 -9.43
C GLU A 383 -5.64 11.54 -10.79
N TYR A 384 -6.96 11.59 -11.03
CA TYR A 384 -7.55 12.01 -12.29
C TYR A 384 -7.51 13.52 -12.51
N LEU A 385 -7.43 14.33 -11.46
CA LEU A 385 -7.10 15.75 -11.62
C LEU A 385 -5.75 15.89 -12.33
N LEU A 386 -4.71 15.24 -11.82
CA LEU A 386 -3.38 15.30 -12.42
C LEU A 386 -3.34 14.62 -13.80
N LYS A 387 -3.83 13.38 -13.88
CA LYS A 387 -3.77 12.58 -15.10
C LYS A 387 -4.58 13.19 -16.25
N THR A 388 -5.72 13.83 -15.98
CA THR A 388 -6.51 14.54 -17.01
C THR A 388 -5.77 15.78 -17.52
N TRP A 389 -5.14 16.56 -16.63
CA TRP A 389 -4.28 17.67 -17.04
C TRP A 389 -3.14 17.20 -17.96
N ILE A 390 -2.48 16.10 -17.63
CA ILE A 390 -1.42 15.52 -18.46
C ILE A 390 -1.97 15.05 -19.81
N MET A 391 -3.02 14.20 -19.80
CA MET A 391 -3.57 13.58 -21.00
C MET A 391 -4.08 14.61 -22.01
N THR A 392 -4.66 15.71 -21.53
CA THR A 392 -5.17 16.81 -22.38
C THR A 392 -4.08 17.76 -22.88
N GLY A 393 -2.80 17.40 -22.69
CA GLY A 393 -1.66 18.16 -23.18
C GLY A 393 -1.33 19.38 -22.31
N LYS A 394 -1.67 19.34 -21.02
CA LYS A 394 -1.33 20.34 -20.01
C LYS A 394 -1.93 21.73 -20.27
N LYS A 395 -3.11 21.77 -20.89
CA LYS A 395 -3.74 23.03 -21.37
C LYS A 395 -4.78 23.62 -20.42
N ASP A 396 -5.47 22.78 -19.66
CA ASP A 396 -6.52 23.23 -18.75
C ASP A 396 -5.97 23.36 -17.33
N ASP A 397 -5.60 24.59 -16.95
CA ASP A 397 -5.03 24.89 -15.63
C ASP A 397 -6.00 24.60 -14.48
N MET A 398 -7.31 24.45 -14.73
CA MET A 398 -8.29 24.11 -13.69
C MET A 398 -7.89 22.82 -12.96
N TYR A 399 -7.62 21.76 -13.72
CA TYR A 399 -7.25 20.45 -13.19
C TYR A 399 -5.95 20.51 -12.37
N ARG A 400 -4.92 21.17 -12.92
CA ARG A 400 -3.63 21.35 -12.23
C ARG A 400 -3.78 22.15 -10.94
N ALA A 401 -4.55 23.24 -10.96
CA ALA A 401 -4.75 24.11 -9.81
C ALA A 401 -5.53 23.39 -8.70
N MET A 402 -6.58 22.62 -9.06
CA MET A 402 -7.30 21.79 -8.10
C MET A 402 -6.39 20.73 -7.48
N TRP A 403 -5.62 20.02 -8.31
CA TRP A 403 -4.68 19.00 -7.83
C TRP A 403 -3.63 19.60 -6.89
N GLU A 404 -2.94 20.67 -7.32
CA GLU A 404 -1.88 21.32 -6.53
C GLU A 404 -2.43 21.79 -5.17
N LYS A 405 -3.63 22.37 -5.16
CA LYS A 405 -4.27 22.83 -3.93
C LYS A 405 -4.66 21.67 -3.01
N SER A 406 -5.20 20.57 -3.55
CA SER A 406 -5.48 19.37 -2.76
C SER A 406 -4.20 18.77 -2.18
N MET A 407 -3.12 18.71 -2.96
CA MET A 407 -1.85 18.17 -2.51
C MET A 407 -1.19 19.03 -1.44
N ASP A 408 -1.27 20.36 -1.56
CA ASP A 408 -0.81 21.27 -0.51
C ASP A 408 -1.57 21.01 0.82
N GLU A 409 -2.90 20.85 0.79
CA GLU A 409 -3.68 20.49 1.99
C GLU A 409 -3.31 19.09 2.53
N VAL A 410 -3.04 18.11 1.66
CA VAL A 410 -2.58 16.77 2.06
C VAL A 410 -1.31 16.86 2.89
N LEU A 411 -0.30 17.58 2.39
CA LEU A 411 0.99 17.76 3.06
C LEU A 411 0.83 18.45 4.43
N GLU A 412 -0.09 19.41 4.52
CA GLU A 412 -0.31 20.20 5.74
C GLU A 412 -1.13 19.46 6.81
N THR A 413 -2.08 18.60 6.40
CA THR A 413 -3.13 18.13 7.31
C THR A 413 -3.11 16.63 7.59
N VAL A 414 -2.65 15.81 6.64
CA VAL A 414 -2.77 14.35 6.74
C VAL A 414 -1.47 13.57 6.53
N VAL A 415 -0.35 14.23 6.25
CA VAL A 415 0.97 13.59 6.22
C VAL A 415 1.61 13.61 7.60
N PHE A 416 1.92 12.44 8.13
CA PHE A 416 2.55 12.27 9.43
C PHE A 416 3.82 11.42 9.36
N THR A 417 4.55 11.34 10.47
CA THR A 417 5.72 10.46 10.64
C THR A 417 5.49 9.58 11.85
N SER A 418 5.63 8.26 11.69
CA SER A 418 5.43 7.32 12.79
C SER A 418 6.61 7.35 13.77
N SER A 419 6.47 6.67 14.91
CA SER A 419 7.55 6.51 15.89
C SER A 419 8.81 5.85 15.30
N GLY A 420 8.62 4.99 14.28
CA GLY A 420 9.71 4.33 13.54
C GLY A 420 10.27 5.15 12.37
N GLY A 421 9.80 6.38 12.17
CA GLY A 421 10.29 7.27 11.10
C GLY A 421 9.59 7.10 9.74
N PHE A 422 8.51 6.32 9.64
CA PHE A 422 7.79 6.12 8.38
C PHE A 422 6.85 7.30 8.08
N LYS A 423 6.95 7.90 6.89
CA LYS A 423 5.95 8.85 6.41
C LYS A 423 4.68 8.10 6.01
N TYR A 424 3.51 8.58 6.40
CA TYR A 424 2.23 7.98 6.00
C TYR A 424 1.16 9.04 5.80
N ILE A 425 0.12 8.67 5.07
CA ILE A 425 -1.06 9.50 4.83
C ILE A 425 -2.20 8.96 5.69
N ALA A 426 -2.74 9.82 6.55
CA ALA A 426 -3.86 9.54 7.44
C ALA A 426 -5.20 9.97 6.81
N ASP A 427 -6.29 9.55 7.45
CA ASP A 427 -7.64 10.04 7.15
C ASP A 427 -8.00 11.22 8.04
N LEU A 428 -8.90 12.09 7.57
CA LEU A 428 -9.40 13.25 8.32
C LEU A 428 -10.93 13.24 8.35
N ASP A 429 -11.54 13.20 9.54
CA ASP A 429 -12.99 13.38 9.70
C ASP A 429 -13.31 14.33 10.86
N ARG A 430 -14.13 15.36 10.58
CA ARG A 430 -14.53 16.38 11.58
C ARG A 430 -13.34 17.02 12.33
N GLY A 431 -12.19 17.16 11.65
CA GLY A 431 -10.96 17.69 12.24
C GLY A 431 -10.18 16.67 13.09
N LEU A 432 -10.65 15.44 13.21
CA LEU A 432 -9.94 14.34 13.85
C LEU A 432 -9.14 13.56 12.82
N VAL A 433 -7.85 13.39 13.12
CA VAL A 433 -6.94 12.59 12.30
C VAL A 433 -7.06 11.13 12.73
N HIS A 434 -7.34 10.26 11.76
CA HIS A 434 -7.33 8.82 11.92
C HIS A 434 -6.03 8.27 11.36
N HIS A 435 -5.13 7.82 12.23
CA HIS A 435 -3.79 7.34 11.88
C HIS A 435 -3.84 5.92 11.28
N LYS A 436 -4.55 5.83 10.15
CA LYS A 436 -4.80 4.65 9.33
C LYS A 436 -4.36 4.98 7.91
N MET A 437 -3.67 4.06 7.24
CA MET A 437 -3.30 4.17 5.84
C MET A 437 -3.73 2.90 5.10
N ASP A 438 -4.64 3.07 4.15
CA ASP A 438 -5.04 1.98 3.25
C ASP A 438 -3.89 1.64 2.30
N HIS A 439 -3.81 0.36 1.90
CA HIS A 439 -2.92 -0.05 0.82
C HIS A 439 -3.24 0.70 -0.47
N LEU A 440 -4.52 1.02 -0.70
CA LEU A 440 -4.97 1.92 -1.78
C LEU A 440 -4.20 3.25 -1.79
N ALA A 441 -3.93 3.85 -0.63
CA ALA A 441 -3.19 5.13 -0.53
C ALA A 441 -1.73 5.03 -1.03
N CYS A 442 -1.22 3.82 -1.30
CA CYS A 442 0.08 3.62 -1.94
C CYS A 442 0.12 3.99 -3.43
N PHE A 443 -0.98 4.46 -4.03
CA PHE A 443 -0.98 5.10 -5.35
C PHE A 443 -0.39 6.52 -5.28
N ALA A 444 -0.57 7.20 -4.14
CA ALA A 444 -0.21 8.61 -3.97
C ALA A 444 1.27 8.93 -4.27
N PRO A 445 2.26 8.09 -3.91
CA PRO A 445 3.65 8.30 -4.30
C PRO A 445 3.85 8.40 -5.82
N ALA A 446 3.20 7.53 -6.60
CA ALA A 446 3.21 7.62 -8.06
C ALA A 446 2.62 8.94 -8.53
N MET A 447 1.46 9.35 -7.98
CA MET A 447 0.83 10.62 -8.31
C MET A 447 1.75 11.83 -8.03
N PHE A 448 2.39 11.91 -6.86
CA PHE A 448 3.32 12.99 -6.53
C PHE A 448 4.52 13.02 -7.49
N ALA A 449 5.17 11.87 -7.71
CA ALA A 449 6.32 11.76 -8.61
C ALA A 449 5.96 12.11 -10.06
N LEU A 450 4.78 11.68 -10.52
CA LEU A 450 4.26 12.01 -11.85
C LEU A 450 3.99 13.52 -12.00
N GLY A 451 3.44 14.16 -10.97
CA GLY A 451 3.21 15.61 -10.95
C GLY A 451 4.53 16.40 -11.08
N VAL A 452 5.58 15.94 -10.41
CA VAL A 452 6.93 16.50 -10.52
C VAL A 452 7.50 16.26 -11.93
N HIS A 453 7.44 15.03 -12.44
CA HIS A 453 7.91 14.65 -13.78
C HIS A 453 7.30 15.53 -14.88
N HIS A 454 5.99 15.75 -14.82
CA HIS A 454 5.28 16.59 -15.79
C HIS A 454 5.35 18.10 -15.51
N ARG A 455 6.06 18.52 -14.45
CA ARG A 455 6.22 19.93 -14.04
C ARG A 455 4.89 20.61 -13.70
N ALA A 456 3.97 19.88 -13.08
CA ALA A 456 2.76 20.47 -12.48
C ALA A 456 3.14 21.47 -11.38
N VAL A 457 4.21 21.14 -10.64
CA VAL A 457 4.89 21.96 -9.64
C VAL A 457 6.38 22.09 -10.00
N THR A 458 7.05 23.15 -9.53
CA THR A 458 8.48 23.41 -9.79
C THR A 458 9.20 23.97 -8.55
N GLY A 459 10.53 24.06 -8.59
CA GLY A 459 11.35 24.59 -7.50
C GLY A 459 11.24 23.78 -6.21
N THR A 460 11.31 24.45 -5.06
CA THR A 460 11.27 23.81 -3.73
C THR A 460 10.03 22.95 -3.51
N LYS A 461 8.87 23.33 -4.08
CA LYS A 461 7.65 22.52 -3.98
C LYS A 461 7.81 21.17 -4.70
N ALA A 462 8.41 21.17 -5.89
CA ALA A 462 8.69 19.92 -6.61
C ALA A 462 9.69 19.02 -5.86
N GLU A 463 10.70 19.61 -5.21
CA GLU A 463 11.64 18.87 -4.35
C GLU A 463 10.90 18.24 -3.16
N GLN A 464 10.05 19.00 -2.46
CA GLN A 464 9.23 18.49 -1.36
C GLN A 464 8.31 17.34 -1.77
N TYR A 465 7.63 17.47 -2.91
CA TYR A 465 6.72 16.43 -3.41
C TYR A 465 7.49 15.16 -3.81
N MET A 466 8.66 15.30 -4.44
CA MET A 466 9.49 14.15 -4.82
C MET A 466 10.07 13.45 -3.57
N GLU A 467 10.53 14.19 -2.56
CA GLU A 467 11.00 13.57 -1.31
C GLU A 467 9.85 12.86 -0.57
N LEU A 468 8.67 13.47 -0.49
CA LEU A 468 7.49 12.80 0.07
C LEU A 468 7.13 11.54 -0.73
N ALA A 469 7.20 11.57 -2.07
CA ALA A 469 6.96 10.39 -2.89
C ALA A 469 7.95 9.26 -2.56
N LYS A 470 9.24 9.57 -2.39
CA LYS A 470 10.25 8.57 -2.01
C LYS A 470 9.97 7.98 -0.62
N ASP A 471 9.67 8.84 0.36
CA ASP A 471 9.40 8.43 1.74
C ASP A 471 8.14 7.55 1.83
N LEU A 472 7.05 7.95 1.17
CA LEU A 472 5.82 7.18 1.15
C LEU A 472 5.99 5.85 0.39
N THR A 473 6.76 5.84 -0.72
CA THR A 473 7.07 4.59 -1.43
C THR A 473 7.84 3.62 -0.52
N TYR A 474 8.76 4.13 0.29
CA TYR A 474 9.48 3.32 1.27
C TYR A 474 8.54 2.77 2.34
N THR A 475 7.63 3.58 2.88
CA THR A 475 6.58 3.11 3.81
C THR A 475 5.71 2.02 3.18
N CYS A 476 5.28 2.21 1.93
CA CYS A 476 4.47 1.22 1.21
C CYS A 476 5.23 -0.10 1.00
N TRP A 477 6.51 -0.07 0.63
CA TRP A 477 7.33 -1.29 0.61
C TRP A 477 7.46 -1.92 2.01
N GLN A 478 7.58 -1.12 3.07
CA GLN A 478 7.62 -1.63 4.44
C GLN A 478 6.31 -2.29 4.90
N MET A 479 5.16 -1.89 4.34
CA MET A 479 3.90 -2.61 4.57
C MET A 479 3.98 -4.07 4.07
N TYR A 480 4.79 -4.36 3.04
CA TYR A 480 5.07 -5.71 2.55
C TYR A 480 6.19 -6.39 3.35
N ALA A 481 7.36 -5.74 3.45
CA ALA A 481 8.59 -6.33 3.98
C ALA A 481 8.48 -6.75 5.45
N ARG A 482 7.59 -6.12 6.21
CA ARG A 482 7.33 -6.45 7.62
C ARG A 482 6.40 -7.64 7.81
N GLN A 483 5.74 -8.12 6.76
CA GLN A 483 4.81 -9.24 6.86
C GLN A 483 5.54 -10.58 6.67
N PRO A 484 5.22 -11.62 7.45
CA PRO A 484 5.75 -12.98 7.27
C PRO A 484 5.62 -13.54 5.85
N THR A 485 4.56 -13.16 5.11
CA THR A 485 4.36 -13.55 3.71
C THR A 485 5.12 -12.68 2.71
N GLY A 486 5.61 -11.49 3.10
CA GLY A 486 6.15 -10.49 2.18
C GLY A 486 5.08 -9.77 1.36
N LEU A 487 3.81 -9.82 1.78
CA LEU A 487 2.67 -9.17 1.11
C LEU A 487 1.95 -8.24 2.07
N SER A 488 1.58 -7.04 1.62
CA SER A 488 0.92 -6.04 2.47
C SER A 488 -0.49 -6.45 2.91
N PRO A 489 -0.91 -6.11 4.15
CA PRO A 489 -2.32 -6.09 4.51
C PRO A 489 -3.08 -5.02 3.72
N GLU A 490 -4.42 -5.07 3.75
CA GLU A 490 -5.32 -4.11 3.11
C GLU A 490 -5.19 -2.71 3.72
N PHE A 491 -4.92 -2.60 5.01
CA PHE A 491 -4.54 -1.34 5.64
C PHE A 491 -3.68 -1.55 6.89
N VAL A 492 -2.93 -0.51 7.24
CA VAL A 492 -2.13 -0.41 8.45
C VAL A 492 -2.58 0.75 9.34
N THR A 493 -2.25 0.68 10.62
CA THR A 493 -2.46 1.75 11.60
C THR A 493 -1.14 2.17 12.24
N PHE A 494 -1.10 3.41 12.71
CA PHE A 494 0.07 4.04 13.36
C PHE A 494 -0.30 4.57 14.75
N GLU A 495 -1.28 3.94 15.40
CA GLU A 495 -1.83 4.36 16.69
C GLU A 495 -1.00 3.83 17.88
N ASN A 496 -1.24 4.40 19.07
CA ASN A 496 -0.73 3.88 20.36
C ASN A 496 0.80 3.70 20.46
N GLY A 497 1.58 4.47 19.68
CA GLY A 497 3.04 4.39 19.67
C GLY A 497 3.61 3.26 18.80
N ALA A 498 2.75 2.48 18.13
CA ALA A 498 3.17 1.49 17.16
C ALA A 498 3.82 2.16 15.94
N GLU A 499 4.90 1.55 15.44
CA GLU A 499 5.58 2.05 14.25
C GLU A 499 4.75 1.85 12.98
N MET A 500 4.01 0.73 12.92
CA MET A 500 3.10 0.28 11.85
C MET A 500 2.50 -1.08 12.25
N ASP A 501 1.19 -1.16 12.40
CA ASP A 501 0.46 -2.40 12.72
C ASP A 501 -0.57 -2.74 11.63
N SER A 502 -0.80 -4.03 11.37
CA SER A 502 -1.83 -4.47 10.42
C SER A 502 -3.23 -4.29 11.00
N GLY A 503 -4.11 -3.58 10.28
CA GLY A 503 -5.49 -3.37 10.69
C GLY A 503 -6.50 -4.28 9.99
N ALA A 504 -6.26 -4.64 8.72
CA ALA A 504 -6.98 -5.70 8.02
C ALA A 504 -6.02 -6.58 7.23
N ASN A 505 -5.86 -7.82 7.69
CA ASN A 505 -4.72 -8.65 7.28
C ASN A 505 -4.87 -9.35 5.92
N HIS A 506 -5.97 -9.17 5.22
CA HIS A 506 -6.13 -9.79 3.91
C HIS A 506 -5.32 -9.05 2.85
N ASN A 507 -4.96 -9.74 1.77
CA ASN A 507 -4.29 -9.19 0.60
C ASN A 507 -5.01 -9.68 -0.65
N LEU A 508 -5.45 -8.76 -1.49
CA LEU A 508 -6.19 -9.07 -2.72
C LEU A 508 -5.30 -8.98 -3.98
N GLN A 509 -3.97 -8.98 -3.82
CA GLN A 509 -2.99 -8.82 -4.90
C GLN A 509 -3.03 -7.43 -5.57
N ARG A 510 -3.42 -6.41 -4.81
CA ARG A 510 -3.61 -5.04 -5.29
C ARG A 510 -2.31 -4.39 -5.80
N PRO A 511 -2.40 -3.46 -6.76
CA PRO A 511 -1.25 -2.99 -7.54
C PRO A 511 -0.57 -1.71 -7.04
N GLU A 512 -1.14 -0.98 -6.08
CA GLU A 512 -0.85 0.45 -5.88
C GLU A 512 0.62 0.69 -5.46
N THR A 513 1.19 -0.21 -4.66
CA THR A 513 2.65 -0.16 -4.38
C THR A 513 3.47 -0.45 -5.64
N LEU A 514 3.05 -1.38 -6.50
CA LEU A 514 3.75 -1.69 -7.75
C LEU A 514 3.68 -0.52 -8.74
N GLU A 515 2.57 0.22 -8.78
CA GLU A 515 2.44 1.49 -9.52
C GLU A 515 3.47 2.52 -9.02
N ALA A 516 3.54 2.73 -7.70
CA ALA A 516 4.54 3.62 -7.08
C ALA A 516 5.97 3.22 -7.46
N LEU A 517 6.32 1.95 -7.35
CA LEU A 517 7.64 1.45 -7.73
C LEU A 517 7.95 1.69 -9.21
N PHE A 518 6.99 1.45 -10.10
CA PHE A 518 7.12 1.70 -11.52
C PHE A 518 7.39 3.18 -11.83
N VAL A 519 6.57 4.09 -11.29
CA VAL A 519 6.73 5.53 -11.56
C VAL A 519 8.01 6.07 -10.94
N LEU A 520 8.35 5.67 -9.71
CA LEU A 520 9.59 6.10 -9.06
C LEU A 520 10.83 5.57 -9.78
N TRP A 521 10.83 4.33 -10.28
CA TRP A 521 11.89 3.83 -11.15
C TRP A 521 12.04 4.71 -12.41
N ARG A 522 10.93 4.97 -13.12
CA ARG A 522 10.94 5.73 -14.38
C ARG A 522 11.39 7.18 -14.22
N THR A 523 11.10 7.79 -13.07
CA THR A 523 11.39 9.21 -12.81
C THR A 523 12.76 9.43 -12.14
N THR A 524 13.30 8.43 -11.42
CA THR A 524 14.56 8.58 -10.67
C THR A 524 15.72 7.75 -11.21
N GLY A 525 15.45 6.63 -11.88
CA GLY A 525 16.47 5.66 -12.27
C GLY A 525 17.10 4.89 -11.09
N ASP A 526 16.51 4.96 -9.88
CA ASP A 526 17.02 4.22 -8.72
C ASP A 526 16.57 2.76 -8.76
N SER A 527 17.54 1.86 -8.98
CA SER A 527 17.29 0.43 -9.13
C SER A 527 16.66 -0.27 -7.92
N LYS A 528 16.69 0.34 -6.72
CA LYS A 528 16.05 -0.26 -5.54
C LYS A 528 14.56 -0.51 -5.75
N TYR A 529 13.88 0.34 -6.52
CA TYR A 529 12.45 0.17 -6.80
C TYR A 529 12.18 -1.08 -7.63
N ARG A 530 13.10 -1.45 -8.54
CA ARG A 530 13.03 -2.71 -9.29
C ARG A 530 13.31 -3.92 -8.38
N GLU A 531 14.25 -3.81 -7.44
CA GLU A 531 14.50 -4.88 -6.46
C GLU A 531 13.30 -5.11 -5.54
N TRP A 532 12.72 -4.05 -4.99
CA TRP A 532 11.51 -4.13 -4.17
C TRP A 532 10.32 -4.75 -4.92
N GLY A 533 10.15 -4.39 -6.20
CA GLY A 533 9.12 -5.02 -7.04
C GLY A 533 9.38 -6.51 -7.27
N TRP A 534 10.65 -6.90 -7.40
CA TRP A 534 11.03 -8.30 -7.54
C TRP A 534 10.77 -9.10 -6.25
N GLU A 535 11.07 -8.55 -5.07
CA GLU A 535 10.75 -9.16 -3.78
C GLU A 535 9.25 -9.41 -3.61
N ILE A 536 8.42 -8.42 -4.00
CA ILE A 536 6.95 -8.54 -3.97
C ILE A 536 6.50 -9.64 -4.93
N PHE A 537 7.01 -9.65 -6.18
CA PHE A 537 6.67 -10.68 -7.16
C PHE A 537 7.05 -12.09 -6.69
N GLN A 538 8.23 -12.26 -6.07
CA GLN A 538 8.62 -13.55 -5.49
C GLN A 538 7.66 -14.00 -4.38
N SER A 539 7.15 -13.05 -3.59
CA SER A 539 6.16 -13.34 -2.55
C SER A 539 4.79 -13.74 -3.14
N ILE A 540 4.37 -13.08 -4.22
CA ILE A 540 3.18 -13.47 -5.01
C ILE A 540 3.35 -14.90 -5.56
N GLU A 541 4.46 -15.19 -6.22
CA GLU A 541 4.74 -16.53 -6.77
C GLU A 541 4.73 -17.61 -5.68
N LYS A 542 5.22 -17.28 -4.48
CA LYS A 542 5.33 -18.24 -3.38
C LYS A 542 3.99 -18.54 -2.70
N TRP A 543 3.15 -17.53 -2.50
CA TRP A 543 1.97 -17.65 -1.63
C TRP A 543 0.63 -17.56 -2.36
N CYS A 544 0.58 -16.85 -3.48
CA CYS A 544 -0.64 -16.62 -4.24
C CYS A 544 -0.78 -17.58 -5.41
N ARG A 545 0.32 -18.11 -5.96
CA ARG A 545 0.25 -19.05 -7.09
C ARG A 545 -0.35 -20.39 -6.67
N VAL A 546 -1.32 -20.87 -7.45
CA VAL A 546 -1.93 -22.20 -7.33
C VAL A 546 -1.87 -22.93 -8.68
N GLU A 547 -2.32 -24.19 -8.73
CA GLU A 547 -2.29 -25.00 -9.96
C GLU A 547 -2.98 -24.29 -11.13
N ASP A 548 -4.13 -23.67 -10.88
CA ASP A 548 -4.99 -23.07 -11.91
C ASP A 548 -5.21 -21.56 -11.69
N GLY A 549 -4.13 -20.80 -11.55
CA GLY A 549 -4.15 -19.34 -11.45
C GLY A 549 -3.53 -18.78 -10.17
N TYR A 550 -4.06 -17.66 -9.69
CA TYR A 550 -3.59 -16.94 -8.51
C TYR A 550 -4.72 -16.54 -7.58
N VAL A 551 -4.49 -16.58 -6.27
CA VAL A 551 -5.49 -16.29 -5.22
C VAL A 551 -5.00 -15.23 -4.23
N GLY A 552 -5.92 -14.42 -3.72
CA GLY A 552 -5.66 -13.55 -2.59
C GLY A 552 -5.45 -14.34 -1.30
N LEU A 553 -5.00 -13.64 -0.26
CA LEU A 553 -4.72 -14.17 1.07
C LEU A 553 -5.66 -13.57 2.10
N LYS A 554 -6.14 -14.37 3.06
CA LYS A 554 -7.00 -13.88 4.15
C LYS A 554 -6.24 -13.30 5.33
N ASP A 555 -5.00 -13.72 5.55
CA ASP A 555 -4.12 -13.18 6.61
C ASP A 555 -2.65 -13.30 6.20
N VAL A 556 -2.03 -12.15 5.86
CA VAL A 556 -0.62 -12.03 5.46
C VAL A 556 0.38 -12.30 6.59
N ARG A 557 -0.09 -12.40 7.83
CA ARG A 557 0.73 -12.69 9.01
C ARG A 557 0.89 -14.18 9.27
N GLN A 558 0.06 -15.01 8.63
CA GLN A 558 0.06 -16.46 8.82
C GLN A 558 0.90 -17.14 7.73
N VAL A 559 1.71 -18.12 8.14
CA VAL A 559 2.52 -18.93 7.24
C VAL A 559 2.34 -20.43 7.58
N PRO A 560 1.80 -21.26 6.68
CA PRO A 560 1.25 -20.90 5.37
C PRO A 560 -0.04 -20.06 5.49
N PRO A 561 -0.27 -19.09 4.59
CA PRO A 561 -1.48 -18.26 4.63
C PRO A 561 -2.72 -19.00 4.13
N GLN A 562 -3.90 -18.61 4.62
CA GLN A 562 -5.16 -19.06 4.06
C GLN A 562 -5.48 -18.26 2.79
N GLN A 563 -5.93 -18.95 1.74
CA GLN A 563 -6.27 -18.39 0.43
C GLN A 563 -7.77 -18.03 0.31
N ASP A 564 -8.12 -17.07 -0.54
CA ASP A 564 -9.48 -16.54 -0.69
C ASP A 564 -10.30 -17.08 -1.89
N ASP A 565 -9.67 -17.88 -2.75
CA ASP A 565 -10.25 -18.44 -3.98
C ASP A 565 -10.73 -17.39 -5.01
N THR A 566 -10.06 -16.25 -5.11
CA THR A 566 -10.39 -15.23 -6.13
C THR A 566 -9.14 -14.75 -6.87
N GLN A 567 -9.18 -14.82 -8.20
CA GLN A 567 -8.24 -14.12 -9.09
C GLN A 567 -8.92 -12.85 -9.58
N GLN A 568 -8.58 -11.73 -8.96
CA GLN A 568 -9.11 -10.41 -9.30
C GLN A 568 -8.67 -10.02 -10.72
N SER A 569 -9.53 -9.33 -11.48
CA SER A 569 -9.19 -8.92 -12.85
C SER A 569 -7.99 -7.95 -12.88
N PHE A 570 -7.92 -7.03 -11.91
CA PHE A 570 -6.80 -6.10 -11.73
C PHE A 570 -5.44 -6.77 -11.48
N PHE A 571 -5.40 -8.04 -11.04
CA PHE A 571 -4.12 -8.74 -10.95
C PHE A 571 -3.45 -8.86 -12.33
N LEU A 572 -4.26 -9.14 -13.36
CA LEU A 572 -3.83 -9.24 -14.76
C LEU A 572 -3.73 -7.87 -15.43
N ALA A 573 -4.68 -6.96 -15.12
CA ALA A 573 -4.69 -5.62 -15.67
C ALA A 573 -3.52 -4.78 -15.15
N GLU A 574 -3.24 -4.85 -13.85
CA GLU A 574 -2.41 -3.87 -13.16
C GLU A 574 -1.15 -4.49 -12.57
N SER A 575 -1.27 -5.40 -11.60
CA SER A 575 -0.13 -5.89 -10.83
C SER A 575 0.94 -6.52 -11.73
N LEU A 576 0.54 -7.40 -12.65
CA LEU A 576 1.46 -8.01 -13.62
C LEU A 576 1.93 -7.01 -14.70
N LYS A 577 1.10 -6.04 -15.10
CA LYS A 577 1.48 -5.01 -16.08
C LYS A 577 2.54 -4.07 -15.49
N TYR A 578 2.34 -3.54 -14.29
CA TYR A 578 3.31 -2.68 -13.61
C TYR A 578 4.62 -3.40 -13.36
N LEU A 579 4.61 -4.66 -12.91
CA LEU A 579 5.83 -5.47 -12.78
C LEU A 579 6.54 -5.66 -14.13
N TYR A 580 5.80 -5.94 -15.20
CA TYR A 580 6.37 -6.12 -16.53
C TYR A 580 6.99 -4.84 -17.09
N LEU A 581 6.39 -3.67 -16.80
CA LEU A 581 6.91 -2.36 -17.16
C LEU A 581 8.08 -1.94 -16.27
N LEU A 582 8.05 -2.24 -14.97
CA LEU A 582 9.11 -1.96 -14.00
C LEU A 582 10.42 -2.66 -14.36
N PHE A 583 10.34 -3.91 -14.82
CA PHE A 583 11.51 -4.67 -15.28
C PHE A 583 11.83 -4.47 -16.77
N GLY A 584 11.08 -3.60 -17.44
CA GLY A 584 11.20 -3.34 -18.87
C GLY A 584 11.95 -2.06 -19.23
N PRO A 585 12.32 -1.91 -20.52
CA PRO A 585 12.88 -0.68 -21.07
C PRO A 585 12.01 0.57 -20.84
N ASN A 586 12.66 1.73 -20.69
CA ASN A 586 12.00 3.00 -20.36
C ASN A 586 11.16 3.61 -21.50
N ASP A 587 11.34 3.14 -22.74
CA ASP A 587 10.63 3.59 -23.93
C ASP A 587 9.28 2.90 -24.15
N ILE A 588 9.02 1.77 -23.47
CA ILE A 588 7.72 1.10 -23.49
C ILE A 588 6.80 1.79 -22.49
N ILE A 589 5.66 2.29 -22.97
CA ILE A 589 4.70 3.10 -22.19
C ILE A 589 5.44 4.23 -21.45
N SER A 590 6.13 5.06 -22.23
CA SER A 590 6.79 6.25 -21.70
C SER A 590 5.77 7.16 -21.03
N LEU A 591 6.10 7.66 -19.83
CA LEU A 591 5.28 8.61 -19.08
C LEU A 591 5.08 9.93 -19.86
N ASP A 592 5.93 10.22 -20.85
CA ASP A 592 5.80 11.41 -21.70
C ASP A 592 4.80 11.27 -22.86
N GLU A 593 4.39 10.04 -23.17
CA GLU A 593 3.50 9.73 -24.30
C GLU A 593 2.16 9.13 -23.86
N TRP A 594 2.13 8.52 -22.67
CA TRP A 594 1.01 7.76 -22.15
C TRP A 594 0.65 8.20 -20.74
N VAL A 595 -0.65 8.17 -20.47
CA VAL A 595 -1.21 8.22 -19.14
C VAL A 595 -1.94 6.90 -18.93
N LEU A 596 -1.64 6.19 -17.85
CA LEU A 596 -2.40 5.00 -17.47
C LEU A 596 -3.61 5.45 -16.65
N ASN A 597 -4.81 4.97 -16.98
CA ASN A 597 -5.98 5.19 -16.16
C ASN A 597 -5.83 4.50 -14.78
N THR A 598 -6.81 4.63 -13.88
CA THR A 598 -6.70 4.09 -12.50
C THR A 598 -6.73 2.55 -12.43
N GLU A 599 -6.99 1.88 -13.57
CA GLU A 599 -6.97 0.42 -13.74
C GLU A 599 -5.79 -0.01 -14.66
N ALA A 600 -4.72 0.79 -14.65
CA ALA A 600 -3.50 0.62 -15.43
C ALA A 600 -3.69 0.49 -16.96
N HIS A 601 -4.76 1.02 -17.54
CA HIS A 601 -4.96 1.03 -19.00
C HIS A 601 -4.27 2.21 -19.67
N PRO A 602 -3.22 2.01 -20.50
CA PRO A 602 -2.52 3.11 -21.15
C PRO A 602 -3.37 3.81 -22.20
N LEU A 603 -3.52 5.12 -22.08
CA LEU A 603 -4.15 6.01 -23.04
C LEU A 603 -3.13 7.05 -23.53
N ARG A 604 -3.07 7.28 -24.85
CA ARG A 604 -2.13 8.25 -25.41
C ARG A 604 -2.50 9.68 -25.01
N ILE A 605 -1.48 10.45 -24.61
CA ILE A 605 -1.58 11.90 -24.42
C ILE A 605 -2.00 12.55 -25.75
N LEU A 606 -2.94 13.47 -25.69
CA LEU A 606 -3.47 14.16 -26.86
C LEU A 606 -2.40 15.11 -27.42
N SER A 607 -1.83 14.73 -28.57
CA SER A 607 -0.90 15.60 -29.29
C SER A 607 -1.59 16.91 -29.69
N GLY A 608 -0.91 18.04 -29.53
CA GLY A 608 -1.48 19.39 -29.59
C GLY A 608 -2.06 19.87 -30.94
N SER A 609 -2.39 19.00 -31.90
CA SER A 609 -3.03 19.39 -33.16
C SER A 609 -4.25 18.52 -33.48
N GLN A 610 -5.45 19.02 -33.15
CA GLN A 610 -6.70 18.86 -33.93
C GLN A 610 -7.83 19.80 -33.45
N THR A 611 -7.54 20.91 -32.74
CA THR A 611 -8.45 22.07 -32.69
C THR A 611 -8.10 23.03 -33.83
N THR A 612 -8.26 22.58 -35.07
CA THR A 612 -8.52 23.52 -36.16
C THR A 612 -9.87 24.16 -35.89
N ARG A 613 -9.81 25.46 -35.55
CA ARG A 613 -10.88 26.45 -35.70
C ARG A 613 -12.03 25.94 -36.57
N ARG A 614 -13.16 25.60 -35.96
CA ARG A 614 -14.46 25.85 -36.61
C ARG A 614 -15.01 27.09 -35.94
N LYS A 615 -14.98 28.18 -36.72
CA LYS A 615 -15.70 29.42 -36.47
C LYS A 615 -17.20 29.15 -36.44
#